data_AF-A0A7M3SDP8-F1
#
_entry.id   AF-A0A7M3SDP8-F1
#
_cell.length_a   1.000
_cell.length_b   1.000
_cell.length_c   1.000
_cell.angle_alpha   90.00
_cell.angle_beta   90.00
_cell.angle_gamma   90.00
#
_symmetry.space_group_name_H-M   'P 1'
#
loop_
_entity.id
_entity.type
_entity.pdbx_description
1 polymer ?
#
loop_
_entity_poly.entity_id
_entity_poly.type
_entity_poly.pdbx_seq_one_letter_code
_entity_poly.pdbx_strand_id
1 'polypeptide(L)' 'MEQIEPFGEGFVLALAPEFVLVIGLFTLMIVPNMGNAKFRIPLTQIRVPWFFGGKRGKLDSDPRLPGLFAT' A
#
# COMPACT_ATOMS: atom_id res chain seq x y z
N MET A 1 -7.76 35.25 -7.60
CA MET A 1 -7.90 33.78 -7.56
C MET A 1 -8.40 33.39 -8.93
N GLU A 2 -7.64 32.57 -9.65
CA GLU A 2 -8.05 32.04 -10.94
C GLU A 2 -9.13 30.98 -10.70
N GLN A 3 -10.32 31.17 -11.30
CA GLN A 3 -11.39 30.19 -11.17
C GLN A 3 -11.14 29.08 -12.19
N ILE A 4 -10.91 27.88 -11.68
CA ILE A 4 -10.68 26.69 -12.50
C ILE A 4 -12.05 26.04 -12.71
N GLU A 5 -12.46 25.89 -13.97
CA GLU A 5 -13.72 25.21 -14.28
C GLU A 5 -13.61 23.70 -13.98
N PRO A 6 -14.67 23.06 -13.44
CA PRO A 6 -14.69 21.62 -13.25
C PRO A 6 -14.43 20.89 -14.57
N PHE A 7 -13.50 19.93 -14.56
CA PHE A 7 -13.08 19.16 -15.74
C PHE A 7 -12.43 19.97 -16.88
N GLY A 8 -12.08 21.24 -16.62
CA GLY A 8 -11.32 22.08 -17.55
C GLY A 8 -9.81 21.77 -17.55
N GLU A 9 -9.07 22.54 -18.35
CA GLU A 9 -7.61 22.45 -18.40
C GLU A 9 -7.00 22.78 -17.02
N GLY A 10 -6.09 21.95 -16.54
CA GLY A 10 -5.46 22.13 -15.23
C GLY A 10 -6.28 21.66 -14.02
N PHE A 11 -7.54 21.27 -14.17
CA PHE A 11 -8.38 20.78 -13.06
C PHE A 11 -7.77 19.57 -12.33
N VAL A 12 -7.26 18.60 -13.09
CA VAL A 12 -6.62 17.39 -12.50
C VAL A 12 -5.32 17.74 -11.78
N LEU A 13 -4.56 18.72 -12.29
CA LEU A 13 -3.34 19.19 -11.65
C LEU A 13 -3.63 19.95 -10.35
N ALA A 14 -4.73 20.70 -10.31
CA ALA A 14 -5.17 21.39 -9.10
C ALA A 14 -5.55 20.40 -7.98
N LEU A 15 -6.04 19.19 -8.33
CA LEU A 15 -6.36 18.10 -7.40
C LEU A 15 -5.21 17.12 -7.14
N ALA A 16 -4.06 17.32 -7.79
CA ALA A 16 -2.90 16.45 -7.63
C ALA A 16 -2.47 16.24 -6.16
N PRO A 17 -2.39 17.27 -5.29
CA PRO A 17 -1.96 17.05 -3.91
C PRO A 17 -2.93 16.15 -3.14
N GLU A 18 -4.24 16.29 -3.34
CA GLU A 18 -5.25 15.44 -2.72
C GLU A 18 -5.13 13.99 -3.19
N PHE A 19 -4.93 13.76 -4.49
CA PHE A 19 -4.71 12.42 -5.02
C PHE A 19 -3.42 11.79 -4.46
N VAL A 20 -2.33 12.56 -4.35
CA VAL A 20 -1.08 12.08 -3.75
C VAL A 20 -1.30 11.66 -2.29
N LEU A 21 -2.05 12.44 -1.50
CA LEU A 21 -2.37 12.10 -0.12
C LEU A 21 -3.22 10.83 -0.02
N VAL A 22 -4.25 10.70 -0.84
CA VAL A 22 -5.14 9.52 -0.85
C VAL A 22 -4.37 8.27 -1.27
N ILE A 23 -3.60 8.36 -2.36
CA ILE A 23 -2.75 7.25 -2.83
C ILE A 23 -1.70 6.91 -1.78
N GLY A 24 -1.06 7.90 -1.17
CA GLY A 24 -0.08 7.73 -0.11
C GLY A 24 -0.66 7.00 1.10
N LEU A 25 -1.86 7.36 1.54
CA LEU A 25 -2.57 6.69 2.62
C LEU A 25 -2.84 5.22 2.31
N PHE A 26 -3.38 4.93 1.11
CA PHE A 26 -3.60 3.54 0.70
C PHE A 26 -2.29 2.77 0.58
N THR A 27 -1.22 3.40 0.10
CA THR A 27 0.11 2.80 0.01
C THR A 27 0.63 2.42 1.40
N LEU A 28 0.50 3.31 2.39
CA LEU A 28 0.88 3.02 3.78
C LEU A 28 0.05 1.88 4.40
N MET A 29 -1.19 1.68 3.97
CA MET A 29 -2.00 0.55 4.42
C MET A 29 -1.64 -0.75 3.69
N ILE A 30 -1.42 -0.70 2.38
CA ILE A 30 -1.24 -1.89 1.55
C ILE A 30 0.19 -2.41 1.69
N VAL A 31 1.21 -1.56 1.50
CA VAL A 31 2.62 -1.96 1.43
C VAL A 31 3.09 -2.80 2.63
N PRO A 32 2.91 -2.38 3.90
CA PRO A 32 3.37 -3.18 5.05
C PRO A 32 2.53 -4.45 5.27
N ASN A 33 1.31 -4.48 4.74
CA ASN A 33 0.40 -5.62 4.86
C ASN A 33 0.49 -6.59 3.68
N MET A 34 1.30 -6.29 2.65
CA MET A 34 1.56 -7.22 1.56
C MET A 34 2.41 -8.40 2.04
N GLY A 35 2.01 -9.61 1.67
CA GLY A 35 2.71 -10.83 2.08
C GLY A 35 2.25 -12.07 1.33
N ASN A 36 2.88 -13.21 1.63
CA ASN A 36 2.60 -14.48 0.95
C ASN A 36 1.49 -15.29 1.66
N ALA A 37 0.36 -14.64 1.96
CA ALA A 37 -0.81 -15.33 2.47
C ALA A 37 -1.37 -16.27 1.40
N LYS A 38 -1.70 -17.50 1.82
CA LYS A 38 -2.37 -18.48 0.98
C LYS A 38 -3.59 -18.98 1.72
N PHE A 39 -4.77 -18.80 1.13
CA PHE A 39 -6.00 -19.38 1.63
C PHE A 39 -6.17 -20.80 1.08
N ARG A 40 -6.62 -21.72 1.94
CA ARG A 40 -6.90 -23.10 1.53
C ARG A 40 -8.39 -23.25 1.31
N ILE A 41 -8.77 -23.66 0.09
CA ILE A 41 -10.16 -24.03 -0.19
C ILE A 41 -10.41 -25.40 0.48
N PRO A 42 -11.38 -25.51 1.40
CA PRO A 42 -11.71 -26.78 2.03
C PRO A 42 -12.09 -27.82 0.96
N LEU A 43 -11.79 -29.09 1.20
CA LEU A 43 -12.00 -30.22 0.27
C LEU A 43 -11.08 -30.25 -0.97
N THR A 44 -10.10 -29.35 -1.09
CA THR A 44 -9.10 -29.40 -2.18
C THR A 44 -7.66 -29.25 -1.65
N GLN A 45 -6.67 -29.61 -2.48
CA GLN A 45 -5.25 -29.33 -2.21
C GLN A 45 -4.81 -27.95 -2.76
N ILE A 46 -5.72 -27.20 -3.37
CA ILE A 46 -5.43 -25.93 -4.04
C ILE A 46 -5.25 -24.83 -2.99
N ARG A 47 -4.14 -24.09 -3.11
CA ARG A 47 -3.82 -22.93 -2.27
C ARG A 47 -3.90 -21.66 -3.11
N VAL A 48 -4.89 -20.82 -2.85
CA VAL A 48 -5.08 -19.55 -3.59
C VAL A 48 -4.27 -18.44 -2.92
N PRO A 49 -3.48 -17.67 -3.68
CA PRO A 49 -2.74 -16.54 -3.11
C PRO A 49 -3.72 -15.43 -2.70
N TRP A 50 -3.59 -14.93 -1.46
CA TRP A 50 -4.41 -13.85 -0.90
C TRP A 50 -3.66 -12.51 -0.84
N PHE A 51 -2.33 -12.51 -1.07
CA PHE A 51 -1.40 -11.36 -1.18
C PHE A 51 -1.36 -10.37 0.00
N PHE A 52 -2.32 -10.42 0.93
CA PHE A 52 -2.39 -9.65 2.17
C PHE A 52 -2.12 -10.55 3.37
N GLY A 53 -1.06 -10.27 4.12
CA GLY A 53 -0.66 -11.05 5.30
C GLY A 53 0.17 -12.30 4.99
N GLY A 54 0.27 -13.23 5.95
CA GLY A 54 1.16 -14.40 5.86
C GLY A 54 2.54 -14.10 6.48
N LYS A 55 3.63 -14.36 5.74
CA LYS A 55 4.98 -13.95 6.18
C LYS A 55 5.22 -12.49 5.81
N ARG A 56 5.55 -11.66 6.82
CA ARG A 56 6.07 -10.30 6.63
C ARG A 56 7.39 -10.35 5.84
N GLY A 57 7.64 -9.33 5.02
CA GLY A 57 8.92 -9.18 4.33
C GLY A 57 10.08 -9.11 5.34
N LYS A 58 11.25 -9.67 5.00
CA LYS A 58 12.41 -9.68 5.93
C LYS A 58 12.87 -8.28 6.35
N LEU A 59 12.58 -7.27 5.51
CA LEU A 59 12.86 -5.86 5.75
C LEU A 59 11.90 -5.20 6.77
N ASP A 60 10.69 -5.73 6.96
CA ASP A 60 9.73 -5.18 7.93
C ASP A 60 9.61 -6.06 9.18
N SER A 61 10.11 -7.30 9.14
CA SER A 61 9.95 -8.26 10.23
C SER A 61 11.14 -8.35 11.18
N ASP A 62 12.29 -7.73 10.89
CA ASP A 62 13.46 -7.79 11.78
C ASP A 62 13.40 -6.67 12.83
N PRO A 63 13.19 -7.01 14.12
CA PRO A 63 13.06 -6.02 15.19
C PRO A 63 14.37 -5.27 15.50
N ARG A 64 15.49 -5.66 14.90
CA ARG A 64 16.80 -5.00 15.06
C ARG A 64 17.02 -3.85 14.09
N LEU A 65 16.22 -3.75 13.03
CA LEU A 65 16.39 -2.72 12.00
C LEU A 65 16.35 -1.29 12.54
N PRO A 66 15.46 -0.91 13.48
CA PRO A 66 15.49 0.43 14.06
C PRO A 66 16.82 0.73 14.77
N GLY A 67 17.43 -0.25 15.44
CA GLY A 67 18.72 -0.09 16.12
C GLY A 67 19.90 0.05 15.16
N LEU A 68 19.80 -0.51 13.95
CA LEU A 68 20.81 -0.40 12.90
C LEU A 68 20.84 0.98 12.24
N PHE A 69 19.71 1.68 12.17
CA PHE A 69 19.67 3.07 11.65
C PHE A 69 20.10 4.10 12.69
N ALA A 70 20.22 3.72 13.96
CA ALA A 70 20.53 4.62 15.07
C ALA A 70 22.03 4.72 15.39
N THR A 71 22.89 3.95 14.72
CA THR A 71 24.36 3.96 14.86
C THR A 71 24.99 4.52 13.59
#